data_AF-A0A7J4L898-F1
#
_entry.id   AF-A0A7J4L898-F1
#
_cell.length_a   1.000
_cell.length_b   1.000
_cell.length_c   1.000
_cell.angle_alpha   90.00
_cell.angle_beta   90.00
_cell.angle_gamma   90.00
#
_symmetry.space_group_name_H-M   'P 1'
#
loop_
_entity.id
_entity.type
_entity.pdbx_description
1 polymer ?
#
loop_
_entity_poly.entity_id
_entity_poly.type
_entity_poly.pdbx_seq_one_letter_code
_entity_poly.pdbx_strand_id
1 'polypeptide(L)'
;MATKNIAITEDAYNLLARHKRLNESFSEVIRAHFTKKKHLLDFAGAWSDIPEKEWKDFENKVKSARTDMNASFAKRIKRLNL
;
A
#
# COMPACT_ATOMS: atom_id res chain seq x y z
N MET A 1 -5.75 -4.26 -21.88
CA MET A 1 -6.35 -4.93 -20.70
C MET A 1 -7.85 -4.93 -20.88
N ALA A 2 -8.54 -6.04 -20.63
CA ALA A 2 -10.00 -6.03 -20.64
C ALA A 2 -10.51 -5.12 -19.52
N THR A 3 -11.47 -4.24 -19.82
CA THR A 3 -12.09 -3.34 -18.84
C THR A 3 -13.48 -3.85 -18.48
N LYS A 4 -13.90 -3.60 -17.24
CA LYS A 4 -15.28 -3.78 -16.80
C LYS A 4 -15.70 -2.54 -16.01
N ASN A 5 -16.97 -2.18 -16.16
CA ASN A 5 -17.57 -1.08 -15.41
C ASN A 5 -18.21 -1.64 -14.14
N ILE A 6 -18.02 -0.93 -13.03
CA ILE A 6 -18.66 -1.22 -11.76
C ILE A 6 -19.38 0.04 -11.28
N ALA A 7 -20.57 -0.14 -10.70
CA ALA A 7 -21.24 0.93 -9.96
C ALA A 7 -20.83 0.80 -8.49
N ILE A 8 -20.46 1.92 -7.88
CA ILE A 8 -20.14 2.04 -6.46
C ILE A 8 -20.92 3.21 -5.88
N THR A 9 -21.10 3.20 -4.56
CA THR A 9 -21.73 4.33 -3.88
C THR A 9 -20.84 5.58 -3.96
N GLU A 10 -21.47 6.75 -3.85
CA GLU A 10 -20.79 8.04 -3.95
C GLU A 10 -19.71 8.20 -2.87
N ASP A 11 -19.97 7.73 -1.65
CA ASP A 11 -18.99 7.74 -0.55
C ASP A 11 -17.78 6.85 -0.85
N ALA A 12 -18.00 5.67 -1.47
CA ALA A 12 -16.91 4.79 -1.89
C ALA A 12 -16.07 5.40 -3.02
N TYR A 13 -16.70 6.08 -3.99
CA TYR A 13 -16.00 6.81 -5.03
C TYR A 13 -15.11 7.91 -4.45
N ASN A 14 -15.67 8.74 -3.56
CA ASN A 14 -14.95 9.84 -2.92
C ASN A 14 -13.77 9.32 -2.08
N LEU A 15 -13.92 8.18 -1.41
CA LEU A 15 -12.84 7.53 -0.69
C LEU A 15 -11.71 7.10 -1.64
N LEU A 16 -12.05 6.46 -2.77
CA LEU A 16 -11.09 6.09 -3.82
C LEU A 16 -10.36 7.29 -4.40
N ALA A 17 -11.08 8.38 -4.68
CA ALA A 17 -10.53 9.62 -5.24
C ALA A 17 -9.50 10.26 -4.31
N ARG A 18 -9.74 10.26 -3.00
CA ARG A 18 -8.80 10.80 -2.00
C ARG A 18 -7.48 10.02 -1.92
N HIS A 19 -7.49 8.74 -2.28
CA HIS A 19 -6.30 7.87 -2.24
C HIS A 19 -5.52 7.83 -3.56
N LYS A 20 -6.04 8.43 -4.63
CA LYS A 20 -5.44 8.41 -5.97
C LYS A 20 -4.38 9.50 -6.12
N ARG A 21 -3.18 9.14 -6.58
CA ARG A 21 -2.12 10.12 -6.92
C ARG A 21 -2.32 10.76 -8.30
N LEU A 22 -1.60 11.86 -8.54
CA LEU A 22 -1.51 12.49 -9.86
C LEU A 22 -1.03 11.43 -10.87
N ASN A 23 -1.75 11.28 -11.99
CA ASN A 23 -1.49 10.28 -13.04
C ASN A 23 -1.67 8.79 -12.68
N GLU A 24 -2.17 8.43 -11.49
CA GLU A 24 -2.48 7.03 -11.12
C GLU A 24 -3.93 6.67 -11.50
N SER A 25 -4.21 5.49 -12.07
CA SER A 25 -5.58 5.08 -12.38
C SER A 25 -6.32 4.50 -11.16
N PHE A 26 -7.66 4.56 -11.14
CA PHE A 26 -8.45 3.90 -10.08
C PHE A 26 -8.20 2.38 -10.02
N SER A 27 -7.99 1.73 -11.16
CA SER A 27 -7.63 0.31 -11.19
C SER A 27 -6.28 0.02 -10.52
N GLU A 28 -5.31 0.94 -10.58
CA GLU A 28 -4.04 0.81 -9.87
C GLU A 28 -4.20 1.01 -8.38
N VAL A 29 -5.01 1.98 -7.94
CA VAL A 29 -5.33 2.17 -6.51
C VAL A 29 -5.98 0.91 -5.93
N ILE A 30 -6.94 0.33 -6.65
CA ILE A 30 -7.59 -0.93 -6.27
C ILE A 30 -6.54 -2.05 -6.18
N ARG A 31 -5.72 -2.24 -7.22
CA ARG A 31 -4.66 -3.25 -7.18
C ARG A 31 -3.70 -3.04 -6.01
N ALA A 32 -3.26 -1.82 -5.73
CA ALA A 32 -2.36 -1.54 -4.63
C ALA A 32 -2.95 -1.90 -3.26
N HIS A 33 -4.26 -1.74 -3.09
CA HIS A 33 -4.95 -2.08 -1.84
C HIS A 33 -5.30 -3.56 -1.69
N PHE A 34 -5.67 -4.24 -2.78
CA PHE A 34 -6.19 -5.61 -2.73
C PHE A 34 -5.16 -6.68 -3.11
N THR A 35 -4.07 -6.32 -3.78
CA THR A 35 -2.99 -7.28 -4.05
C THR A 35 -2.24 -7.54 -2.74
N LYS A 36 -2.10 -8.81 -2.34
CA LYS A 36 -1.20 -9.20 -1.23
C LYS A 36 0.17 -8.53 -1.45
N LYS A 37 0.79 -8.06 -0.36
CA LYS A 37 2.16 -7.52 -0.37
C LYS A 37 3.03 -8.41 -1.27
N LYS A 38 3.61 -7.84 -2.33
CA LYS A 38 4.56 -8.58 -3.18
C LYS A 38 5.63 -9.18 -2.28
N HIS A 39 5.97 -10.44 -2.52
CA HIS A 39 6.98 -11.09 -1.71
C HIS A 39 8.30 -10.37 -2.02
N LEU A 40 9.05 -9.99 -0.99
CA LEU A 40 10.33 -9.30 -1.16
C LEU A 40 11.30 -10.14 -2.04
N LEU A 41 11.12 -11.46 -2.03
CA LEU A 41 11.85 -12.41 -2.87
C LEU A 41 11.59 -12.26 -4.37
N ASP A 42 10.49 -11.63 -4.78
CA ASP A 42 10.19 -11.33 -6.19
C ASP A 42 11.19 -10.32 -6.80
N PHE A 43 12.01 -9.69 -5.95
CA PHE A 43 13.01 -8.70 -6.32
C PHE A 43 14.45 -9.12 -5.97
N ALA A 44 14.68 -10.38 -5.58
CA ALA A 44 15.97 -10.85 -5.10
C ALA A 44 17.14 -10.59 -6.07
N GLY A 45 16.90 -10.65 -7.38
CA GLY A 45 17.92 -10.35 -8.41
C GLY A 45 18.21 -8.85 -8.61
N ALA A 46 17.32 -7.96 -8.20
CA ALA A 46 17.54 -6.51 -8.28
C ALA A 46 18.28 -5.97 -7.04
N TRP A 47 18.44 -6.78 -6.00
CA TRP A 47 18.98 -6.37 -4.71
C TRP A 47 20.35 -6.98 -4.39
N SER A 48 20.87 -7.86 -5.24
CA SER A 48 22.18 -8.49 -5.06
C SER A 48 23.33 -7.49 -5.01
N ASP A 49 23.17 -6.32 -5.63
CA ASP A 49 24.20 -5.29 -5.73
C ASP A 49 24.06 -4.19 -4.67
N ILE A 50 23.08 -4.30 -3.76
CA ILE A 50 22.86 -3.30 -2.72
C ILE A 50 23.88 -3.53 -1.59
N PRO A 51 24.66 -2.51 -1.18
CA PRO A 51 25.57 -2.61 -0.05
C PRO A 51 24.80 -2.93 1.25
N GLU A 52 25.37 -3.82 2.08
CA GLU A 52 24.80 -4.26 3.37
C GLU A 52 24.33 -3.11 4.27
N LYS A 53 25.05 -1.99 4.26
CA LYS A 53 24.69 -0.79 5.03
C LYS A 53 23.38 -0.16 4.54
N GLU A 54 23.22 -0.03 3.23
CA GLU A 54 22.00 0.52 2.62
C GLU A 54 20.82 -0.43 2.82
N TRP A 55 21.09 -1.74 2.79
CA TRP A 55 20.09 -2.76 3.10
C TRP A 55 19.56 -2.65 4.54
N LYS A 56 20.45 -2.50 5.52
CA LYS A 56 20.05 -2.30 6.93
C LYS A 56 19.24 -1.03 7.16
N ASP A 57 19.64 0.07 6.53
CA ASP A 57 18.89 1.33 6.62
C ASP A 57 17.50 1.21 5.99
N PHE A 58 17.39 0.53 4.85
CA PHE A 58 16.12 0.22 4.22
C PHE A 58 15.24 -0.66 5.12
N GLU A 59 15.79 -1.74 5.68
CA GLU A 59 15.05 -2.66 6.55
C GLU A 59 14.49 -1.95 7.79
N ASN A 60 15.30 -1.08 8.41
CA ASN A 60 14.90 -0.28 9.56
C ASN A 60 13.75 0.68 9.21
N LYS A 61 13.82 1.36 8.07
CA LYS A 61 12.75 2.25 7.59
C LYS A 61 11.46 1.50 7.27
N VAL A 62 11.57 0.29 6.70
CA VAL A 62 10.40 -0.56 6.41
C VAL A 62 9.76 -1.06 7.71
N LYS A 63 10.57 -1.45 8.70
CA LYS A 63 10.10 -1.88 10.02
C LYS A 63 9.37 -0.75 10.75
N SER A 64 9.94 0.45 10.81
CA SER A 64 9.30 1.59 11.46
C SER A 64 7.98 1.97 10.78
N ALA A 65 7.97 2.10 9.45
CA ALA A 65 6.77 2.42 8.69
C ALA A 65 5.61 1.42 8.91
N ARG A 66 5.93 0.12 9.02
CA ARG A 66 4.94 -0.92 9.33
C ARG A 66 4.37 -0.79 10.74
N THR A 67 5.21 -0.49 11.72
CA THR A 67 4.79 -0.27 13.11
C THR A 67 3.88 0.95 13.22
N ASP A 68 4.24 2.06 12.57
CA ASP A 68 3.47 3.30 12.56
C ASP A 68 2.12 3.14 11.84
N MET A 69 2.11 2.43 10.71
CA MET A 69 0.87 2.05 10.02
C MET A 69 -0.04 1.19 10.91
N ASN A 70 0.51 0.16 11.55
CA ASN A 70 -0.29 -0.73 12.40
C ASN A 70 -0.86 0.00 13.62
N ALA A 71 -0.07 0.89 14.23
CA ALA A 71 -0.50 1.70 15.37
C ALA A 71 -1.60 2.69 14.98
N SER A 72 -1.44 3.40 13.85
CA SER A 72 -2.44 4.34 13.34
C SER A 72 -3.74 3.64 12.93
N PHE A 73 -3.64 2.45 12.32
CA PHE A 73 -4.79 1.63 11.95
C PHE A 73 -5.53 1.11 13.19
N ALA A 74 -4.81 0.57 14.19
CA ALA A 74 -5.38 0.12 15.45
C ALA A 74 -6.12 1.25 16.19
N LYS A 75 -5.54 2.46 16.20
CA LYS A 75 -6.15 3.65 16.80
C LYS A 75 -7.41 4.10 16.06
N ARG A 76 -7.51 3.84 14.74
CA ARG A 76 -8.68 4.17 13.92
C ARG A 76 -9.81 3.16 14.11
N ILE A 77 -9.51 1.86 14.16
CA ILE A 77 -10.48 0.81 14.46
C ILE A 77 -11.09 0.98 15.87
N LYS A 78 -10.25 1.27 16.87
CA LYS A 78 -10.73 1.52 18.23
C LYS A 78 -11.69 2.72 18.32
N ARG A 79 -11.57 3.69 17.40
CA ARG A 79 -12.41 4.89 17.34
C ARG A 79 -13.74 4.69 16.60
N LEU A 80 -13.87 3.59 15.84
CA LEU A 80 -15.07 3.22 15.09
C LEU A 80 -15.93 2.16 15.81
N ASN A 81 -15.37 1.48 16.82
CA ASN A 81 -16.05 0.49 17.68
C ASN A 81 -16.44 1.07 19.06
N LEU A 82 -16.57 2.39 19.15
CA LEU A 82 -17.02 3.18 20.31
C LEU A 82 -18.16 4.09 19.85
#